data_AF-A0AA42NUS7-F1
#
_entry.id   AF-A0AA42NUS7-F1
#
_cell.length_a   1.000
_cell.length_b   1.000
_cell.length_c   1.000
_cell.angle_alpha   90.00
_cell.angle_beta   90.00
_cell.angle_gamma   90.00
#
_symmetry.space_group_name_H-M   'P 1'
#
loop_
_entity.id
_entity.type
_entity.pdbx_description
1 polymer ?
#
loop_
_entity_poly.entity_id
_entity_poly.type
_entity_poly.pdbx_seq_one_letter_code
_entity_poly.pdbx_strand_id
1 'polypeptide(L)' 'MGLVPLRLTKDKVCQLLSVSRDKIDKLVKTDSTFPRPIKEGTTRQAAVYYDYQSIVHWWNAQVAAAKQESEEQTLVC' A
#
# COMPACT_ATOMS: atom_id res chain seq x y z
N MET A 1 -5.63 -19.95 -15.25
CA MET A 1 -5.56 -18.47 -15.21
C MET A 1 -5.97 -18.04 -13.81
N GLY A 2 -5.08 -17.37 -13.06
CA GLY A 2 -5.38 -16.95 -11.69
C GLY A 2 -6.18 -15.64 -11.70
N LEU A 3 -7.33 -15.64 -11.05
CA LEU A 3 -8.10 -14.41 -10.83
C LEU A 3 -7.42 -13.59 -9.75
N VAL A 4 -7.11 -12.31 -10.05
CA VAL A 4 -6.63 -11.37 -9.05
C VAL A 4 -7.84 -10.75 -8.35
N PRO A 5 -7.94 -10.84 -7.02
CA PRO A 5 -9.05 -10.22 -6.31
C PRO A 5 -8.93 -8.71 -6.35
N LEU A 6 -10.04 -8.03 -6.66
CA LEU A 6 -10.11 -6.57 -6.65
C LEU A 6 -9.99 -6.00 -5.23
N ARG A 7 -10.54 -6.73 -4.25
CA ARG A 7 -10.50 -6.37 -2.83
C ARG A 7 -9.45 -7.20 -2.11
N LEU A 8 -8.59 -6.53 -1.36
CA LEU A 8 -7.57 -7.15 -0.52
C LEU A 8 -7.94 -6.98 0.96
N THR A 9 -7.83 -8.07 1.71
CA THR A 9 -7.81 -7.98 3.17
C THR A 9 -6.48 -7.39 3.63
N LYS A 10 -6.47 -6.83 4.84
CA LYS A 10 -5.23 -6.29 5.44
C LYS A 10 -4.08 -7.30 5.44
N ASP A 11 -4.38 -8.58 5.65
CA ASP A 11 -3.40 -9.66 5.63
C ASP A 11 -2.79 -9.86 4.26
N LYS A 12 -3.61 -9.77 3.21
CA LYS A 12 -3.11 -9.90 1.85
C LYS A 12 -2.24 -8.70 1.47
N VAL A 13 -2.60 -7.50 1.90
CA VAL A 13 -1.77 -6.30 1.73
C VAL A 13 -0.41 -6.46 2.45
N CYS A 14 -0.42 -6.97 3.68
CA CYS A 14 0.81 -7.24 4.44
C CYS A 14 1.72 -8.24 3.71
N GLN A 15 1.15 -9.30 3.15
CA GLN A 15 1.89 -10.29 2.35
C GLN A 15 2.47 -9.67 1.06
N LEU A 16 1.68 -8.86 0.34
CA LEU A 16 2.09 -8.24 -0.91
C LEU A 16 3.25 -7.25 -0.71
N LEU A 17 3.18 -6.44 0.35
CA LEU A 17 4.21 -5.44 0.67
C LEU A 17 5.32 -6.00 1.55
N SER A 18 5.23 -7.26 2.00
CA SER A 18 6.15 -7.90 2.95
C SER A 18 6.42 -7.05 4.20
N VAL A 19 5.36 -6.50 4.80
CA VAL A 19 5.42 -5.68 6.02
C VAL A 19 4.48 -6.18 7.10
N SER A 20 4.75 -5.80 8.36
CA SER A 20 3.88 -6.11 9.48
C SER A 20 2.57 -5.30 9.46
N ARG A 21 1.51 -5.84 10.08
CA ARG A 21 0.22 -5.15 10.23
C ARG A 21 0.34 -3.80 10.92
N ASP A 22 1.19 -3.69 11.93
CA ASP A 22 1.43 -2.43 12.64
C ASP A 22 2.05 -1.36 11.73
N LYS A 23 2.92 -1.77 10.80
CA LYS A 23 3.51 -0.86 9.83
C LYS A 23 2.46 -0.33 8.86
N ILE A 24 1.53 -1.18 8.40
CA ILE A 24 0.37 -0.73 7.61
C ILE A 24 -0.48 0.27 8.39
N ASP A 25 -0.78 0.00 9.67
CA ASP A 25 -1.57 0.95 10.47
C ASP A 25 -0.88 2.28 10.69
N LYS A 26 0.45 2.27 10.85
CA LYS A 26 1.26 3.49 10.90
C LYS A 26 1.17 4.22 9.57
N LEU A 27 1.39 3.54 8.45
CA LEU A 27 1.30 4.13 7.10
C LEU A 27 -0.04 4.79 6.84
N VAL A 28 -1.16 4.12 7.17
CA VAL A 28 -2.51 4.69 7.02
C VAL A 28 -2.70 5.99 7.84
N LYS A 29 -1.96 6.17 8.94
CA LYS A 29 -2.03 7.36 9.80
C LYS A 29 -1.03 8.44 9.41
N THR A 30 0.18 8.06 9.01
CA THR A 30 1.30 8.98 8.74
C THR A 30 1.33 9.45 7.30
N ASP A 31 0.97 8.58 6.36
CA ASP A 31 1.02 8.83 4.93
C ASP A 31 -0.40 9.05 4.39
N SER A 32 -0.68 10.29 3.99
CA SER A 32 -1.96 10.68 3.40
C SER A 32 -2.18 10.14 1.99
N THR A 33 -1.11 9.67 1.32
CA THR A 33 -1.16 9.07 -0.01
C THR A 33 -1.46 7.57 0.04
N PHE A 34 -1.32 6.95 1.22
CA PHE A 34 -1.59 5.53 1.37
C PHE A 34 -3.10 5.22 1.22
N PRO A 35 -3.48 4.14 0.50
CA PRO A 35 -4.89 3.83 0.24
C PRO A 35 -5.71 3.66 1.51
N ARG A 36 -6.84 4.39 1.58
CA ARG A 36 -7.69 4.36 2.77
C ARG A 36 -8.45 3.03 2.88
N PRO A 37 -8.50 2.45 4.08
CA PRO A 37 -9.32 1.27 4.34
C PRO A 37 -10.82 1.54 4.12
N ILE A 38 -11.47 0.70 3.34
CA ILE A 38 -12.91 0.72 3.12
C ILE A 38 -13.57 -0.21 4.15
N LYS A 39 -14.44 0.34 5.00
CA LYS A 39 -15.22 -0.43 5.97
C LYS A 39 -16.58 -0.77 5.36
N GLU A 40 -16.93 -2.06 5.31
CA GLU A 40 -18.24 -2.52 4.82
C GLU A 40 -19.33 -2.57 5.92
N GLY A 41 -19.12 -1.88 7.04
CA GLY A 41 -20.11 -1.85 8.12
C GLY A 41 -19.84 -0.81 9.19
N THR A 42 -20.87 -0.53 9.98
CA THR A 42 -20.86 0.46 11.07
C THR A 42 -20.33 -0.13 12.38
N THR A 43 -20.24 -1.45 12.49
CA THR A 43 -19.78 -2.14 13.70
C THR A 43 -18.24 -2.12 13.80
N ARG A 44 -17.73 -2.17 15.04
CA ARG A 44 -16.27 -2.22 15.30
C ARG A 44 -15.58 -3.46 14.73
N GLN A 45 -16.33 -4.53 14.51
CA GLN A 45 -15.86 -5.81 13.96
C GLN A 45 -16.04 -5.89 12.42
N ALA A 46 -16.45 -4.79 11.77
CA ALA A 46 -16.65 -4.79 10.32
C ALA A 46 -15.33 -5.07 9.59
N ALA A 47 -15.41 -5.92 8.57
CA ALA A 47 -14.28 -6.23 7.71
C ALA A 47 -13.80 -4.98 6.98
N VAL A 48 -12.48 -4.89 6.84
CA VAL A 48 -11.79 -3.77 6.22
C VAL A 48 -11.07 -4.26 4.98
N TYR A 49 -11.34 -3.59 3.86
CA TYR A 49 -10.76 -3.93 2.57
C TYR A 49 -9.96 -2.78 2.00
N TYR A 50 -8.96 -3.15 1.20
CA TYR A 50 -8.15 -2.24 0.40
C TYR A 50 -8.36 -2.59 -1.06
N ASP A 51 -8.39 -1.58 -1.92
CA ASP A 51 -8.42 -1.78 -3.36
C ASP A 51 -7.03 -2.17 -3.88
N TYR A 52 -6.98 -3.23 -4.70
CA TYR A 52 -5.73 -3.74 -5.25
C TYR A 52 -5.01 -2.71 -6.12
N GLN A 53 -5.73 -2.03 -7.02
CA GLN A 53 -5.13 -1.07 -7.94
C GLN A 53 -4.54 0.12 -7.18
N SER A 54 -5.23 0.57 -6.15
CA SER A 54 -4.76 1.65 -5.27
C SER A 54 -3.45 1.30 -4.56
N ILE A 55 -3.31 0.07 -4.02
CA ILE A 55 -2.07 -0.40 -3.39
C ILE A 55 -0.92 -0.45 -4.39
N VAL A 56 -1.17 -0.97 -5.60
CA VAL A 56 -0.16 -1.05 -6.66
C VAL A 56 0.26 0.35 -7.12
N HIS A 57 -0.68 1.27 -7.27
CA HIS A 57 -0.40 2.64 -7.66
C HIS A 57 0.49 3.35 -6.62
N TRP A 58 0.16 3.24 -5.33
CA TRP A 58 0.98 3.80 -4.26
C TRP A 58 2.39 3.19 -4.26
N TRP A 59 2.52 1.88 -4.42
CA TRP A 59 3.84 1.24 -4.49
C TRP A 59 4.68 1.73 -5.68
N ASN A 60 4.06 1.85 -6.85
CA ASN A 60 4.75 2.38 -8.03
C ASN A 60 5.20 3.82 -7.82
N ALA A 61 4.40 4.66 -7.13
CA ALA A 61 4.80 6.01 -6.77
C ALA A 61 6.02 6.01 -5.82
N GLN A 62 6.06 5.13 -4.83
CA GLN A 62 7.21 4.97 -3.92
C GLN A 62 8.48 4.54 -4.67
N VAL A 63 8.36 3.57 -5.57
CA VAL A 63 9.49 3.13 -6.41
C VAL A 63 9.95 4.24 -7.36
N ALA A 64 9.03 5.00 -7.93
CA ALA A 64 9.36 6.14 -8.80
C ALA A 64 10.07 7.25 -8.02
N ALA A 65 9.59 7.60 -6.82
CA ALA A 65 10.26 8.55 -5.93
C ALA A 65 11.67 8.07 -5.56
N ALA A 66 11.82 6.79 -5.21
CA ALA A 66 13.14 6.21 -4.91
C ALA A 66 14.07 6.17 -6.14
N LYS A 67 13.53 6.05 -7.36
CA LYS A 67 14.34 6.12 -8.59
C LYS A 67 14.87 7.52 -8.85
N GLN A 68 14.15 8.57 -8.48
CA GLN A 68 14.63 9.95 -8.62
C GLN A 68 15.86 10.23 -7.74
N GLU A 69 16.02 9.53 -6.60
CA GLU A 69 17.22 9.63 -5.76
C GLU A 69 18.45 8.92 -6.36
N SER A 70 18.25 7.95 -7.26
CA SER A 70 19.37 7.18 -7.86
C SER A 70 19.99 7.83 -9.11
N GLU A 71 19.26 8.71 -9.80
CA GLU A 71 19.78 9.42 -10.99
C GLU A 71 20.63 10.65 -10.62
N GLU A 72 20.42 11.25 -9.44
CA GLU A 72 21.18 12.43 -8.98
C GLU A 72 22.57 12.09 -8.39
N GLN A 73 22.90 10.80 -8.21
CA GLN A 73 24.21 10.35 -7.72
C GLN A 73 25.23 10.01 -8.83
N THR A 74 24.89 10.13 -10.11
CA THR A 74 25.84 9.84 -11.22
C THR A 74 26.54 11.10 -11.78
N LEU A 75 26.23 12.31 -11.28
CA LEU A 75 26.87 13.56 -11.74
C LEU A 75 27.75 14.22 -10.67
N VAL A 76 28.49 13.42 -9.89
CA VAL A 76 29.66 13.88 -9.12
C VAL A 76 30.78 12.86 -9.27
N CYS A 77 31.33 12.75 -10.48
CA CYS A 77 32.68 12.28 -10.76
C CYS A 77 33.23 13.14 -11.89
#